data_AF-A0A1Q5QUZ5-F1
#
_entry.id   AF-A0A1Q5QUZ5-F1
#
_cell.length_a   1.000
_cell.length_b   1.000
_cell.length_c   1.000
_cell.angle_alpha   90.00
_cell.angle_beta   90.00
_cell.angle_gamma   90.00
#
_symmetry.space_group_name_H-M   'P 1'
#
loop_
_entity.id
_entity.type
_entity.pdbx_description
1 polymer ?
#
loop_
_entity_poly.entity_id
_entity_poly.type
_entity_poly.pdbx_seq_one_letter_code
_entity_poly.pdbx_strand_id
1 'polypeptide(L)'
;GEKLARAFEDANVPLRLAAEVSQSSIACALVHAGVGIAVLDGFALMAARDQGMEIRPFAPRIPIQARLLQARHRPLSNLARAFIDVLYSMVGPSRPIAPTA
;
A
#
# COMPACT_ATOMS: atom_id res chain seq x y z
N GLY A 1 -8.13 -2.78 -6.44
CA GLY A 1 -9.37 -3.58 -6.50
C GLY A 1 -9.08 -5.05 -6.72
N GLU A 2 -8.47 -5.43 -7.84
CA GLU A 2 -8.37 -6.83 -8.30
C GLU A 2 -7.89 -7.86 -7.25
N LYS A 3 -6.77 -7.60 -6.57
CA LYS A 3 -6.27 -8.53 -5.52
C LYS A 3 -7.26 -8.71 -4.35
N LEU A 4 -8.00 -7.66 -4.01
CA LEU A 4 -9.01 -7.71 -2.95
C LEU A 4 -10.22 -8.52 -3.43
N ALA A 5 -10.68 -8.27 -4.66
CA ALA A 5 -11.78 -9.03 -5.25
C ALA A 5 -11.47 -10.53 -5.30
N ARG A 6 -10.27 -10.91 -5.75
CA ARG A 6 -9.79 -12.30 -5.71
C ARG A 6 -9.78 -12.88 -4.31
N ALA A 7 -9.30 -12.14 -3.31
CA ALA A 7 -9.27 -12.65 -1.93
C ALA A 7 -10.68 -12.94 -1.36
N PHE A 8 -11.70 -12.16 -1.74
CA PHE A 8 -13.08 -12.43 -1.37
C PHE A 8 -13.67 -13.62 -2.14
N GLU A 9 -13.36 -13.72 -3.44
CA GLU A 9 -13.74 -14.85 -4.29
C GLU A 9 -13.15 -16.17 -3.78
N ASP A 10 -11.84 -16.22 -3.50
CA ASP A 10 -11.13 -17.38 -2.95
C ASP A 10 -11.71 -17.82 -1.59
N ALA A 11 -12.20 -16.86 -0.79
CA ALA A 11 -12.84 -17.12 0.49
C ALA A 11 -14.33 -17.52 0.36
N ASN A 12 -14.88 -17.50 -0.86
CA ASN A 12 -16.31 -17.69 -1.15
C ASN A 12 -17.21 -16.74 -0.34
N VAL A 13 -16.76 -15.49 -0.16
CA VAL A 13 -17.50 -14.42 0.54
C VAL A 13 -17.89 -13.33 -0.46
N PRO A 14 -19.15 -12.89 -0.50
CA PRO A 14 -19.55 -11.82 -1.41
C PRO A 14 -18.92 -10.49 -1.02
N LEU A 15 -18.18 -9.87 -1.95
CA LEU A 15 -17.69 -8.51 -1.80
C LEU A 15 -18.81 -7.51 -2.11
N ARG A 16 -19.31 -6.82 -1.07
CA ARG A 16 -20.35 -5.79 -1.19
C ARG A 16 -19.74 -4.41 -1.02
N LEU A 17 -19.65 -3.65 -2.11
CA LEU A 17 -19.10 -2.29 -2.12
C LEU A 17 -20.21 -1.27 -1.92
N ALA A 18 -20.11 -0.44 -0.88
CA ALA A 18 -21.02 0.69 -0.66
C ALA A 18 -20.61 1.94 -1.46
N ALA A 19 -19.30 2.13 -1.66
CA ALA A 19 -18.73 3.21 -2.45
C ALA A 19 -17.39 2.77 -3.05
N GLU A 20 -17.08 3.28 -4.24
CA GLU A 20 -15.76 3.13 -4.86
C GLU A 20 -15.09 4.50 -4.98
N VAL A 21 -13.85 4.59 -4.53
CA VAL A 21 -13.05 5.82 -4.56
C VAL A 21 -11.63 5.51 -5.02
N SER A 22 -11.01 6.49 -5.69
CA SER A 22 -9.66 6.35 -6.24
C SER A 22 -8.53 6.74 -5.29
N GLN A 23 -8.86 7.37 -4.14
CA GLN A 23 -7.88 7.90 -3.20
C GLN A 23 -8.15 7.41 -1.78
N SER A 24 -7.12 6.91 -1.10
CA SER A 24 -7.20 6.41 0.28
C SER A 24 -7.62 7.50 1.27
N SER A 25 -7.26 8.76 1.01
CA SER A 25 -7.70 9.90 1.84
C SER A 25 -9.22 10.09 1.83
N ILE A 26 -9.87 9.91 0.67
CA ILE A 26 -11.33 9.99 0.54
C ILE A 26 -11.97 8.78 1.24
N ALA A 27 -11.41 7.59 1.07
CA ALA A 27 -11.87 6.40 1.80
C ALA A 27 -11.83 6.61 3.32
N CYS A 28 -10.74 7.17 3.84
CA CYS A 28 -10.62 7.56 5.24
C CYS A 28 -11.71 8.56 5.64
N ALA A 29 -11.90 9.63 4.88
CA ALA A 29 -12.93 10.63 5.18
C ALA A 29 -14.36 10.03 5.23
N LEU A 30 -14.67 9.09 4.34
CA LEU A 30 -15.97 8.39 4.33
C LEU A 30 -16.14 7.49 5.57
N VAL A 31 -15.10 6.78 5.98
CA VAL A 31 -15.11 6.00 7.23
C VAL A 31 -15.33 6.92 8.43
N HIS A 32 -14.64 8.05 8.47
CA HIS A 32 -14.78 9.05 9.53
C HIS A 32 -16.19 9.65 9.60
N ALA A 33 -16.81 9.86 8.44
CA ALA A 33 -18.21 10.30 8.33
C ALA A 33 -19.24 9.19 8.67
N GLY A 34 -18.80 7.98 9.02
CA GLY A 34 -19.68 6.88 9.44
C GLY A 34 -20.28 6.07 8.29
N VAL A 35 -19.75 6.18 7.06
CA VAL A 35 -20.26 5.44 5.89
C VAL A 35 -20.00 3.93 5.99
N GLY A 36 -18.99 3.51 6.76
CA GLY A 36 -18.68 2.11 6.99
C GLY A 36 -17.20 1.86 7.27
N ILE A 37 -16.63 0.84 6.63
CA ILE A 37 -15.22 0.45 6.75
C ILE A 37 -14.49 0.60 5.42
N ALA A 38 -13.17 0.81 5.47
CA ALA A 38 -12.31 0.81 4.29
C ALA A 38 -11.19 -0.21 4.44
N VAL A 39 -10.89 -0.91 3.34
CA VAL A 39 -9.67 -1.73 3.24
C VAL A 39 -8.57 -0.87 2.63
N LEU A 40 -7.52 -0.61 3.39
CA LEU A 40 -6.40 0.24 3.01
C LEU A 40 -5.11 -0.56 2.85
N ASP A 41 -4.21 -0.05 2.01
CA ASP A 41 -2.83 -0.55 1.96
C ASP A 41 -2.01 -0.08 3.16
N GLY A 42 -0.86 -0.72 3.38
CA GLY A 42 0.01 -0.43 4.53
C GLY A 42 0.57 0.99 4.60
N PHE A 43 0.67 1.71 3.47
CA PHE A 43 1.18 3.08 3.45
C PHE A 43 0.12 4.07 3.94
N ALA A 44 -1.15 3.84 3.56
CA ALA A 44 -2.27 4.68 3.98
C ALA A 44 -2.64 4.51 5.47
N LEU A 45 -2.20 3.43 6.13
CA LEU A 45 -2.52 3.18 7.54
C LEU A 45 -1.98 4.26 8.49
N MET A 46 -0.84 4.90 8.18
CA MET A 46 -0.30 5.95 9.05
C MET A 46 -1.27 7.13 9.14
N ALA A 47 -1.76 7.61 7.99
CA ALA A 47 -2.73 8.70 7.96
C ALA A 47 -4.06 8.33 8.64
N ALA A 48 -4.50 7.07 8.54
CA ALA A 48 -5.71 6.59 9.22
C ALA A 48 -5.54 6.56 10.75
N ARG A 49 -4.35 6.21 11.26
CA ARG A 49 -4.03 6.24 12.70
C ARG A 49 -4.06 7.65 13.26
N ASP A 50 -3.46 8.59 12.55
CA ASP A 50 -3.40 9.99 12.99
C ASP A 50 -4.80 10.62 13.06
N GLN A 51 -5.74 10.07 12.30
CA GLN A 51 -7.16 10.45 12.33
C GLN A 51 -7.96 9.72 13.41
N GLY A 52 -7.35 8.86 14.24
CA GLY A 52 -8.03 8.16 15.33
C GLY A 52 -8.88 6.97 14.89
N MET A 53 -8.66 6.43 13.68
CA MET A 53 -9.39 5.25 13.21
C MET A 53 -8.90 3.97 13.88
N GLU A 54 -9.84 3.08 14.23
CA GLU A 54 -9.50 1.72 14.64
C GLU A 54 -9.00 0.90 13.44
N ILE A 55 -7.85 0.26 13.62
CA ILE A 55 -7.25 -0.58 12.58
C ILE A 55 -7.37 -2.05 12.95
N ARG A 56 -7.95 -2.82 12.03
CA ARG A 56 -8.08 -4.28 12.13
C ARG A 56 -7.29 -4.95 10.99
N PRO A 57 -6.47 -5.97 11.28
CA PRO A 57 -5.72 -6.66 10.24
C PRO A 57 -6.69 -7.40 9.30
N PHE A 58 -6.48 -7.25 7.99
CA PHE A 58 -7.19 -8.00 6.98
C PHE A 58 -6.58 -9.41 6.81
N ALA A 59 -7.42 -10.43 6.67
CA ALA A 59 -7.03 -11.80 6.39
C ALA A 59 -7.80 -12.33 5.15
N PRO A 60 -7.13 -13.00 4.20
CA PRO A 60 -5.70 -13.35 4.17
C PRO A 60 -4.79 -12.13 3.94
N ARG A 61 -3.51 -12.24 4.32
CA ARG A 61 -2.52 -11.17 4.06
C ARG A 61 -2.27 -11.05 2.55
N ILE A 62 -2.52 -9.86 1.99
CA ILE A 62 -2.23 -9.54 0.59
C ILE A 62 -0.94 -8.71 0.52
N PRO A 63 0.20 -9.27 0.08
CA PRO A 63 1.45 -8.54 0.05
C PRO A 63 1.45 -7.46 -1.04
N ILE A 64 1.84 -6.26 -0.62
CA ILE A 64 2.15 -5.12 -1.49
C ILE A 64 3.65 -4.88 -1.38
N GLN A 65 4.34 -4.78 -2.52
CA GLN A 65 5.78 -4.59 -2.58
C GLN A 65 6.09 -3.22 -3.18
N ALA A 66 6.69 -2.34 -2.38
CA ALA A 66 7.32 -1.13 -2.92
C ALA A 66 8.62 -1.50 -3.65
N ARG A 67 8.91 -0.78 -4.73
CA ARG A 67 10.09 -1.00 -5.56
C ARG A 67 10.77 0.32 -5.87
N LEU A 68 12.09 0.34 -5.73
CA LEU A 68 12.92 1.44 -6.18
C LEU A 68 13.40 1.12 -7.60
N LEU A 69 13.06 1.98 -8.56
CA LEU A 69 13.46 1.83 -9.97
C LEU A 69 14.61 2.78 -10.29
N GLN A 70 15.59 2.27 -11.03
CA GLN A 70 16.78 3.00 -11.45
C GLN A 70 17.04 2.75 -12.94
N ALA A 71 17.59 3.76 -13.63
CA ALA A 71 17.95 3.63 -15.02
C ALA A 71 19.14 2.67 -15.18
N ARG A 72 18.95 1.60 -15.97
CA ARG A 72 19.96 0.54 -16.17
C ARG A 72 21.29 1.06 -16.71
N HIS A 73 21.25 2.08 -17.56
CA HIS A 73 22.43 2.58 -18.31
C HIS A 73 22.88 3.97 -17.89
N ARG A 74 22.31 4.53 -16.82
CA ARG A 74 22.70 5.85 -16.31
C ARG A 74 23.26 5.67 -14.90
N PRO A 75 24.52 6.07 -14.62
CA PRO A 75 25.03 6.05 -13.27
C PRO A 75 24.17 6.97 -12.38
N LEU A 76 23.88 6.51 -11.16
CA LEU A 76 23.19 7.32 -10.15
C LEU A 76 24.01 8.57 -9.84
N SER A 77 23.34 9.72 -9.74
CA SER A 77 23.98 10.92 -9.20
C SER A 77 24.30 10.73 -7.72
N ASN A 78 25.26 11.51 -7.21
CA ASN A 78 25.59 11.52 -5.78
C ASN A 78 24.36 11.84 -4.92
N LEU A 79 23.51 12.78 -5.36
CA LEU A 79 22.27 13.13 -4.69
C LEU A 79 21.27 11.96 -4.67
N ALA A 80 21.11 11.24 -5.78
CA ALA A 80 20.23 10.08 -5.85
C ALA A 80 20.72 8.96 -4.92
N ARG A 81 22.04 8.74 -4.84
CA ARG A 81 22.62 7.77 -3.91
C ARG A 81 22.37 8.16 -2.45
N ALA A 82 22.61 9.41 -2.09
CA ALA A 82 22.32 9.92 -0.75
C ALA A 82 20.83 9.79 -0.38
N PHE A 83 19.92 10.06 -1.32
CA PHE A 83 18.48 9.83 -1.09
C PHE A 83 18.16 8.36 -0.81
N ILE A 84 18.77 7.44 -1.56
CA ILE A 84 18.57 5.99 -1.37
C ILE A 84 19.08 5.54 0.00
N ASP A 85 20.24 6.06 0.44
CA ASP A 85 20.79 5.74 1.75
C ASP A 85 19.85 6.20 2.88
N VAL A 86 19.32 7.42 2.78
CA VAL A 86 18.31 7.94 3.73
C VAL A 86 17.02 7.11 3.67
N LEU A 87 16.55 6.76 2.48
CA LEU A 87 15.35 5.95 2.32
C LEU A 87 15.51 4.60 3.03
N TYR A 88 16.62 3.89 2.79
CA TYR A 88 16.88 2.60 3.43
C TYR A 88 17.08 2.70 4.95
N SER A 89 17.52 3.85 5.47
CA SER A 89 17.54 4.08 6.93
C SER A 89 16.14 4.12 7.56
N MET A 90 15.12 4.53 6.79
CA MET A 90 13.73 4.65 7.28
C MET A 90 12.92 3.38 7.08
N VAL A 91 13.06 2.72 5.92
CA VAL A 91 12.20 1.58 5.52
C VAL A 91 12.91 0.22 5.48
N GLY A 92 14.22 0.20 5.73
CA GLY A 92 15.07 -0.98 5.53
C GLY A 92 15.39 -1.26 4.06
N PRO A 93 16.37 -2.13 3.77
CA PRO A 93 16.77 -2.43 2.41
C PRO A 93 15.66 -3.14 1.62
N SER A 94 15.44 -2.73 0.38
CA SER A 94 14.50 -3.40 -0.53
C SER A 94 15.15 -4.65 -1.13
N ARG A 95 14.43 -5.77 -1.19
CA ARG A 95 14.90 -6.97 -1.88
C ARG A 95 15.03 -6.70 -3.39
N PRO A 96 16.18 -7.01 -4.03
CA PRO A 96 16.37 -6.76 -5.46
C PRO A 96 15.36 -7.56 -6.29
N ILE A 97 14.94 -6.98 -7.41
CA ILE A 97 14.12 -7.64 -8.41
C ILE A 97 15.02 -8.68 -9.10
N ALA A 98 14.67 -9.96 -9.02
CA ALA A 98 15.34 -10.96 -9.84
C ALA A 98 15.16 -10.55 -11.31
N PRO A 99 16.23 -10.48 -12.12
CA PRO A 99 16.10 -10.11 -13.52
C PRO A 99 15.13 -11.09 -14.19
N THR A 100 14.08 -10.56 -14.81
CA THR A 100 13.24 -11.33 -15.72
C THR A 100 14.14 -11.75 -16.89
N ALA A 101 14.41 -13.05 -17.00
CA ALA A 101 15.13 -13.62 -18.14
C ALA A 101 14.31 -13.47 -19.42
#